data_AF-A0A7G8BNA1-F1
#
_entry.id   AF-A0A7G8BNA1-F1
#
_cell.length_a   1.000
_cell.length_b   1.000
_cell.length_c   1.000
_cell.angle_alpha   90.00
_cell.angle_beta   90.00
_cell.angle_gamma   90.00
#
_symmetry.space_group_name_H-M   'P 1'
#
loop_
_entity.id
_entity.type
_entity.pdbx_description
1 polymer ?
#
loop_
_entity_poly.entity_id
_entity_poly.type
_entity_poly.pdbx_seq_one_letter_code
_entity_poly.pdbx_strand_id
1 'polypeptide(L)'
;MLISRSKFLSLGLVLVGLAVAGAGVASAQDVYKVNYFDFNAPVLAGFPVPDATVRIDNPGLTYGNLCAMIYVFAADQQLAECCGCVETHNGLRRLSVRTDLTKNPLTGPGTSPFSGVIKVISAAVNNSPCDPTANVTPKANLRVWATHIQPGTAFGSFGGIIWPVTETESSDSTLGATELANLQAQCSFINILGSGAGICTCGTGD
;
A
#
# COMPACT_ATOMS: atom_id res chain seq x y z
N MET A 1 33.19 -77.23 -12.14
CA MET A 1 31.79 -77.72 -12.08
C MET A 1 31.23 -77.36 -10.70
N LEU A 2 30.28 -76.41 -10.67
CA LEU A 2 29.37 -75.95 -9.57
C LEU A 2 30.01 -75.50 -8.22
N ILE A 3 30.04 -74.22 -7.82
CA ILE A 3 29.00 -73.24 -7.36
C ILE A 3 28.22 -73.68 -6.10
N SER A 4 28.41 -72.96 -4.98
CA SER A 4 27.36 -72.47 -4.05
C SER A 4 28.00 -71.58 -2.95
N ARG A 5 27.97 -70.24 -3.10
CA ARG A 5 27.04 -69.26 -2.48
C ARG A 5 26.96 -69.31 -0.94
N SER A 6 27.56 -68.32 -0.27
CA SER A 6 27.10 -67.86 1.05
C SER A 6 27.04 -66.34 1.08
N LYS A 7 25.91 -65.83 1.59
CA LYS A 7 25.38 -64.47 1.42
C LYS A 7 26.05 -63.51 2.42
N PHE A 8 26.64 -62.42 1.92
CA PHE A 8 27.03 -61.29 2.77
C PHE A 8 25.84 -60.33 2.91
N LEU A 9 25.35 -60.19 4.13
CA LEU A 9 24.33 -59.22 4.53
C LEU A 9 25.04 -57.94 4.97
N SER A 10 25.10 -56.92 4.11
CA SER A 10 25.69 -55.62 4.43
C SER A 10 24.60 -54.65 4.89
N LEU A 11 24.63 -54.31 6.16
CA LEU A 11 23.74 -53.36 6.82
C LEU A 11 24.10 -51.92 6.35
N GLY A 12 23.22 -51.28 5.57
CA GLY A 12 23.40 -49.90 5.11
C GLY A 12 23.04 -48.90 6.23
N LEU A 13 24.04 -48.13 6.68
CA LEU A 13 23.87 -47.02 7.62
C LEU A 13 23.22 -45.83 6.88
N VAL A 14 21.96 -45.51 7.22
CA VAL A 14 21.26 -44.33 6.70
C VAL A 14 21.66 -43.11 7.54
N LEU A 15 22.43 -42.20 6.94
CA LEU A 15 22.69 -40.87 7.49
C LEU A 15 21.48 -39.96 7.19
N VAL A 16 20.65 -39.71 8.20
CA VAL A 16 19.62 -38.66 8.13
C VAL A 16 20.31 -37.32 8.33
N GLY A 17 20.53 -36.59 7.23
CA GLY A 17 21.01 -35.21 7.26
C GLY A 17 19.94 -34.30 7.84
N LEU A 18 20.23 -33.69 8.98
CA LEU A 18 19.39 -32.68 9.63
C LEU A 18 19.46 -31.40 8.79
N ALA A 19 18.42 -31.10 8.02
CA ALA A 19 18.31 -29.84 7.29
C ALA A 19 18.12 -28.70 8.29
N VAL A 20 19.12 -27.83 8.43
CA VAL A 20 19.01 -26.59 9.18
C VAL A 20 18.07 -25.67 8.39
N ALA A 21 16.84 -25.49 8.89
CA ALA A 21 15.95 -24.44 8.42
C ALA A 21 16.58 -23.09 8.80
N GLY A 22 17.30 -22.48 7.87
CA GLY A 22 17.73 -21.09 8.02
C GLY A 22 16.49 -20.21 8.12
N ALA A 23 16.38 -19.40 9.18
CA ALA A 23 15.42 -18.32 9.24
C ALA A 23 15.72 -17.37 8.08
N GLY A 24 14.95 -17.47 6.98
CA GLY A 24 15.01 -16.51 5.91
C GLY A 24 14.59 -15.16 6.46
N VAL A 25 15.52 -14.19 6.50
CA VAL A 25 15.15 -12.79 6.65
C VAL A 25 14.27 -12.44 5.45
N ALA A 26 12.97 -12.22 5.69
CA ALA A 26 12.10 -11.69 4.65
C ALA A 26 12.54 -10.24 4.38
N SER A 27 13.32 -10.02 3.32
CA SER A 27 13.62 -8.67 2.84
C SER A 27 12.33 -8.07 2.28
N ALA A 28 11.88 -6.95 2.84
CA ALA A 28 10.76 -6.20 2.28
C ALA A 28 11.08 -5.81 0.82
N GLN A 29 10.08 -5.92 -0.06
CA GLN A 29 10.24 -5.62 -1.48
C GLN A 29 9.99 -4.12 -1.71
N ASP A 30 10.82 -3.46 -2.51
CA ASP A 30 10.68 -2.04 -2.91
C ASP A 30 9.51 -1.83 -3.91
N VAL A 31 8.43 -2.58 -3.74
CA VAL A 31 7.24 -2.55 -4.60
C VAL A 31 5.97 -2.26 -3.81
N TYR A 32 5.99 -2.38 -2.48
CA TYR A 32 4.78 -2.27 -1.67
C TYR A 32 5.02 -1.37 -0.46
N LYS A 33 4.46 -0.18 -0.56
CA LYS A 33 4.60 0.92 0.40
C LYS A 33 3.35 1.00 1.25
N VAL A 34 3.51 1.02 2.57
CA VAL A 34 2.39 1.09 3.51
C VAL A 34 2.59 2.27 4.45
N ASN A 35 1.55 3.07 4.63
CA ASN A 35 1.49 4.14 5.60
C ASN A 35 0.07 4.29 6.16
N TYR A 36 -0.11 5.10 7.19
CA TYR A 36 -1.43 5.36 7.78
C TYR A 36 -1.85 6.82 7.61
N PHE A 37 -3.10 7.09 7.93
CA PHE A 37 -3.60 8.44 8.16
C PHE A 37 -4.51 8.44 9.39
N ASP A 38 -4.59 9.58 10.07
CA ASP A 38 -5.45 9.79 11.23
C ASP A 38 -5.90 11.26 11.24
N PHE A 39 -6.93 11.56 12.04
CA PHE A 39 -7.57 12.86 12.12
C PHE A 39 -8.08 13.40 10.77
N ASN A 40 -8.55 12.51 9.89
CA ASN A 40 -9.14 12.87 8.60
C ASN A 40 -10.57 13.40 8.77
N ALA A 41 -10.68 14.63 9.25
CA ALA A 41 -11.92 15.39 9.33
C ALA A 41 -11.61 16.85 8.99
N PRO A 42 -12.52 17.62 8.38
CA PRO A 42 -12.29 19.06 8.15
C PRO A 42 -12.35 19.87 9.44
N VAL A 43 -13.13 19.42 10.43
CA VAL A 43 -13.32 20.06 11.74
C VAL A 43 -13.42 18.99 12.82
N LEU A 44 -12.73 19.19 13.95
CA LEU A 44 -12.81 18.34 15.13
C LEU A 44 -12.93 19.21 16.38
N ALA A 45 -13.92 18.91 17.23
CA ALA A 45 -14.23 19.69 18.43
C ALA A 45 -14.39 21.21 18.18
N GLY A 46 -14.90 21.59 16.99
CA GLY A 46 -15.10 22.99 16.61
C GLY A 46 -13.85 23.70 16.05
N PHE A 47 -12.73 22.99 15.91
CA PHE A 47 -11.49 23.53 15.36
C PHE A 47 -11.18 22.96 13.98
N PRO A 48 -10.68 23.77 13.03
CA PRO A 48 -10.26 23.27 11.73
C PRO A 48 -9.06 22.33 11.89
N VAL A 49 -9.09 21.21 11.16
CA VAL A 49 -7.99 20.25 11.14
C VAL A 49 -7.32 20.31 9.76
N PRO A 50 -5.97 20.39 9.68
CA PRO A 50 -5.27 20.35 8.42
C PRO A 50 -5.51 19.05 7.66
N ASP A 51 -5.20 19.04 6.37
CA ASP A 51 -5.28 17.84 5.55
C ASP A 51 -3.96 17.05 5.60
N ALA A 52 -4.07 15.73 5.68
CA ALA A 52 -2.93 14.86 5.42
C ALA A 52 -2.70 14.77 3.91
N THR A 53 -1.46 14.56 3.50
CA THR A 53 -1.07 14.47 2.10
C THR A 53 -0.19 13.25 1.87
N VAL A 54 -0.31 12.68 0.68
CA VAL A 54 0.59 11.64 0.17
C VAL A 54 1.35 12.21 -1.02
N ARG A 55 2.66 11.98 -1.04
CA ARG A 55 3.56 12.36 -2.12
C ARG A 55 4.17 11.12 -2.71
N ILE A 56 4.14 11.00 -4.04
CA ILE A 56 4.69 9.85 -4.76
C ILE A 56 5.69 10.37 -5.77
N ASP A 57 6.92 9.86 -5.72
CA ASP A 57 7.95 10.14 -6.71
C ASP A 57 8.35 8.88 -7.46
N ASN A 58 8.67 9.06 -8.74
CA ASN A 58 9.38 8.08 -9.55
C ASN A 58 10.82 8.59 -9.77
N PRO A 59 11.79 8.15 -8.94
CA PRO A 59 13.14 8.71 -8.91
C PRO A 59 14.00 8.26 -10.10
N GLY A 60 13.42 7.51 -11.03
CA GLY A 60 14.03 7.28 -12.34
C GLY A 60 15.08 6.18 -12.43
N LEU A 61 15.19 5.25 -11.47
CA LEU A 61 16.06 4.06 -11.59
C LEU A 61 15.79 3.27 -12.87
N THR A 62 14.52 3.12 -13.24
CA THR A 62 14.14 2.62 -14.56
C THR A 62 13.63 3.78 -15.40
N TYR A 63 14.21 3.95 -16.59
CA TYR A 63 13.72 4.93 -17.55
C TYR A 63 12.28 4.59 -17.97
N GLY A 64 11.37 5.56 -17.84
CA GLY A 64 9.95 5.41 -18.17
C GLY A 64 9.00 5.61 -16.99
N ASN A 65 7.71 5.52 -17.30
CA ASN A 65 6.64 5.72 -16.33
C ASN A 65 6.41 4.45 -15.50
N LEU A 66 5.91 4.64 -14.29
CA LEU A 66 5.42 3.59 -13.39
C LEU A 66 3.97 3.87 -13.03
N CYS A 67 3.32 2.89 -12.42
CA CYS A 67 2.02 3.06 -11.81
C CYS A 67 2.12 3.02 -10.30
N ALA A 68 1.48 3.98 -9.64
CA ALA A 68 1.10 3.90 -8.25
C ALA A 68 -0.31 3.31 -8.18
N MET A 69 -0.42 2.03 -7.81
CA MET A 69 -1.72 1.40 -7.53
C MET A 69 -2.04 1.62 -6.06
N ILE A 70 -3.05 2.45 -5.78
CA ILE A 70 -3.37 2.95 -4.46
C ILE A 70 -4.63 2.25 -3.94
N TYR A 71 -4.55 1.78 -2.70
CA TYR A 71 -5.65 1.14 -1.98
C TYR A 71 -5.76 1.75 -0.59
N VAL A 72 -6.94 2.29 -0.27
CA VAL A 72 -7.19 3.02 0.97
C VAL A 72 -8.15 2.22 1.82
N PHE A 73 -7.71 1.78 2.97
CA PHE A 73 -8.52 1.02 3.94
C PHE A 73 -8.92 1.93 5.09
N ALA A 74 -10.16 1.81 5.53
CA ALA A 74 -10.60 2.34 6.81
C ALA A 74 -10.06 1.50 7.98
N ALA A 75 -10.06 2.05 9.19
CA ALA A 75 -9.59 1.35 10.39
C ALA A 75 -10.38 0.06 10.73
N ASP A 76 -11.61 -0.09 10.19
CA ASP A 76 -12.43 -1.29 10.30
C ASP A 76 -12.09 -2.37 9.25
N GLN A 77 -10.97 -2.21 8.55
CA GLN A 77 -10.41 -3.15 7.57
C GLN A 77 -11.19 -3.23 6.26
N GLN A 78 -12.13 -2.32 6.01
CA GLN A 78 -12.82 -2.23 4.73
C GLN A 78 -12.04 -1.37 3.75
N LEU A 79 -11.93 -1.81 2.49
CA LEU A 79 -11.42 -0.97 1.42
C LEU A 79 -12.43 0.17 1.18
N ALA A 80 -11.98 1.41 1.38
CA ALA A 80 -12.78 2.61 1.18
C ALA A 80 -12.73 3.06 -0.28
N GLU A 81 -11.50 3.19 -0.82
CA GLU A 81 -11.25 3.67 -2.19
C GLU A 81 -10.01 2.99 -2.80
N CYS A 82 -9.97 2.92 -4.13
CA CYS A 82 -8.79 2.53 -4.89
C CYS A 82 -8.69 3.27 -6.23
N CYS A 83 -7.47 3.44 -6.73
CA CYS A 83 -7.18 4.08 -8.01
C CYS A 83 -5.74 3.75 -8.46
N GLY A 84 -5.44 3.99 -9.73
CA GLY A 84 -4.08 3.88 -10.26
C GLY A 84 -3.64 5.19 -10.91
N CYS A 85 -2.42 5.64 -10.59
CA CYS A 85 -1.87 6.90 -11.06
C CYS A 85 -0.55 6.69 -11.81
N VAL A 86 -0.37 7.39 -12.93
CA VAL A 86 0.80 7.26 -13.81
C VAL A 86 1.91 8.18 -13.35
N GLU A 87 2.93 7.62 -12.72
CA GLU A 87 4.08 8.38 -12.23
C GLU A 87 5.12 8.56 -13.34
N THR A 88 5.26 9.79 -13.82
CA THR A 88 6.22 10.14 -14.88
C THR A 88 7.65 10.12 -14.34
N HIS A 89 8.63 9.96 -15.22
CA HIS A 89 10.04 9.92 -14.80
C HIS A 89 10.48 11.25 -14.12
N ASN A 90 10.97 11.17 -12.88
CA ASN A 90 11.24 12.31 -11.99
C ASN A 90 10.00 13.18 -11.68
N GLY A 91 8.83 12.59 -11.83
CA GLY A 91 7.54 13.18 -11.46
C GLY A 91 7.35 13.22 -9.95
N LEU A 92 6.45 14.12 -9.51
CA LEU A 92 6.03 14.24 -8.12
C LEU A 92 4.51 14.46 -8.04
N ARG A 93 3.80 13.37 -7.78
CA ARG A 93 2.38 13.35 -7.41
C ARG A 93 2.18 13.95 -6.03
N ARG A 94 1.10 14.71 -5.89
CA ARG A 94 0.59 15.20 -4.61
C ARG A 94 -0.88 14.86 -4.50
N LEU A 95 -1.21 14.10 -3.47
CA LEU A 95 -2.56 13.64 -3.17
C LEU A 95 -2.97 14.19 -1.81
N SER A 96 -4.19 14.72 -1.72
CA SER A 96 -4.87 14.99 -0.47
C SER A 96 -5.51 13.71 0.06
N VAL A 97 -5.31 13.41 1.34
CA VAL A 97 -6.02 12.28 1.97
C VAL A 97 -7.52 12.55 1.94
N ARG A 98 -7.95 13.76 2.30
CA ARG A 98 -9.37 14.10 2.41
C ARG A 98 -10.09 14.22 1.07
N THR A 99 -9.46 14.79 0.06
CA THR A 99 -10.12 15.15 -1.20
C THR A 99 -9.81 14.22 -2.36
N ASP A 100 -8.69 13.49 -2.30
CA ASP A 100 -8.33 12.53 -3.35
C ASP A 100 -8.52 11.08 -2.91
N LEU A 101 -8.18 10.74 -1.66
CA LEU A 101 -8.10 9.34 -1.20
C LEU A 101 -9.28 8.85 -0.36
N THR A 102 -10.14 9.76 0.13
CA THR A 102 -11.25 9.42 1.05
C THR A 102 -12.54 10.20 0.78
N LYS A 103 -12.64 10.90 -0.35
CA LYS A 103 -13.76 11.81 -0.66
C LYS A 103 -15.02 11.08 -1.11
N ASN A 104 -14.86 9.91 -1.72
CA ASN A 104 -15.89 9.15 -2.40
C ASN A 104 -15.81 7.67 -2.00
N PRO A 105 -15.93 7.31 -0.71
CA PRO A 105 -15.79 5.93 -0.28
C PRO A 105 -17.01 5.09 -0.72
N LEU A 106 -16.83 3.77 -0.81
CA LEU A 106 -17.92 2.83 -1.15
C LEU A 106 -19.15 2.97 -0.25
N THR A 107 -18.95 3.30 1.03
CA THR A 107 -20.02 3.48 2.02
C THR A 107 -20.87 4.73 1.77
N GLY A 108 -20.47 5.59 0.84
CA GLY A 108 -21.22 6.75 0.35
C GLY A 108 -20.50 8.09 0.56
N PRO A 109 -20.93 9.16 -0.13
CA PRO A 109 -20.39 10.49 0.12
C PRO A 109 -20.64 10.94 1.57
N GLY A 110 -19.61 11.45 2.24
CA GLY A 110 -19.71 11.95 3.62
C GLY A 110 -19.41 10.92 4.71
N THR A 111 -19.11 9.66 4.36
CA THR A 111 -18.63 8.62 5.29
C THR A 111 -17.12 8.42 5.20
N SER A 112 -16.38 9.49 4.90
CA SER A 112 -14.91 9.46 4.82
C SER A 112 -14.32 8.86 6.10
N PRO A 113 -13.45 7.84 6.00
CA PRO A 113 -12.83 7.25 7.17
C PRO A 113 -12.04 8.29 7.95
N PHE A 114 -12.22 8.33 9.27
CA PHE A 114 -11.46 9.23 10.14
C PHE A 114 -9.98 8.84 10.22
N SER A 115 -9.71 7.54 10.18
CA SER A 115 -8.37 6.96 10.18
C SER A 115 -8.33 5.68 9.37
N GLY A 116 -7.13 5.28 8.96
CA GLY A 116 -6.97 4.14 8.06
C GLY A 116 -5.54 3.93 7.58
N VAL A 117 -5.41 3.05 6.58
CA VAL A 117 -4.14 2.64 6.00
C VAL A 117 -4.16 2.92 4.50
N ILE A 118 -3.09 3.52 3.99
CA ILE A 118 -2.84 3.74 2.57
C ILE A 118 -1.76 2.76 2.13
N LYS A 119 -2.10 1.96 1.13
CA LYS A 119 -1.26 0.95 0.52
C LYS A 119 -0.99 1.36 -0.91
N VAL A 120 0.28 1.46 -1.30
CA VAL A 120 0.69 1.79 -2.66
C VAL A 120 1.56 0.67 -3.21
N ILE A 121 1.17 0.13 -4.35
CA ILE A 121 1.98 -0.81 -5.11
C ILE A 121 2.63 -0.08 -6.28
N SER A 122 3.96 -0.08 -6.30
CA SER A 122 4.76 0.33 -7.45
C SER A 122 4.67 -0.77 -8.51
N ALA A 123 4.18 -0.42 -9.69
CA ALA A 123 3.91 -1.37 -10.77
C ALA A 123 4.39 -0.86 -12.13
N ALA A 124 4.60 -1.79 -13.05
CA ALA A 124 4.72 -1.45 -14.46
C ALA A 124 3.39 -0.86 -14.97
N VAL A 125 3.49 0.05 -15.95
CA VAL A 125 2.33 0.57 -16.69
C VAL A 125 1.50 -0.59 -17.25
N ASN A 126 0.18 -0.53 -17.06
CA ASN A 126 -0.77 -1.51 -17.57
C ASN A 126 -1.90 -0.78 -18.34
N ASN A 127 -3.15 -1.23 -18.23
CA ASN A 127 -4.29 -0.65 -18.93
C ASN A 127 -4.54 0.82 -18.52
N SER A 128 -5.02 1.64 -19.47
CA SER A 128 -5.37 3.08 -19.38
C SER A 128 -4.97 3.92 -18.13
N PRO A 129 -3.67 4.30 -17.99
CA PRO A 129 -2.48 3.47 -18.07
C PRO A 129 -2.12 2.81 -16.72
N CYS A 130 -2.94 3.04 -15.69
CA CYS A 130 -2.81 2.42 -14.37
C CYS A 130 -4.17 1.94 -13.86
N ASP A 131 -4.53 0.70 -14.18
CA ASP A 131 -5.73 0.04 -13.68
C ASP A 131 -5.39 -0.87 -12.48
N PRO A 132 -5.85 -0.53 -11.26
CA PRO A 132 -5.60 -1.33 -10.06
C PRO A 132 -6.44 -2.63 -10.00
N THR A 133 -7.40 -2.80 -10.91
CA THR A 133 -8.26 -3.99 -10.99
C THR A 133 -7.76 -5.02 -12.01
N ALA A 134 -6.90 -4.60 -12.94
CA ALA A 134 -6.30 -5.45 -13.95
C ALA A 134 -5.09 -6.23 -13.41
N ASN A 135 -4.39 -6.96 -14.28
CA ASN A 135 -3.12 -7.60 -13.92
C ASN A 135 -2.08 -6.54 -13.55
N VAL A 136 -1.82 -6.40 -12.25
CA VAL A 136 -0.77 -5.55 -11.70
C VAL A 136 0.54 -6.35 -11.72
N THR A 137 1.56 -5.80 -12.38
CA THR A 137 2.91 -6.38 -12.39
C THR A 137 3.79 -5.52 -11.48
N PRO A 138 4.08 -5.95 -10.23
CA PRO A 138 4.92 -5.19 -9.32
C PRO A 138 6.28 -4.91 -9.94
N LYS A 139 6.69 -3.65 -9.90
CA LYS A 139 7.96 -3.17 -10.43
C LYS A 139 8.47 -2.10 -9.49
N ALA A 140 9.67 -2.31 -8.96
CA ALA A 140 10.22 -1.42 -7.95
C ALA A 140 10.46 -0.02 -8.50
N ASN A 141 10.58 0.94 -7.58
CA ASN A 141 11.30 2.22 -7.68
C ASN A 141 10.50 3.41 -7.13
N LEU A 142 9.17 3.35 -6.98
CA LEU A 142 8.44 4.50 -6.42
C LEU A 142 8.87 4.78 -4.96
N ARG A 143 8.90 6.05 -4.58
CA ARG A 143 9.00 6.48 -3.17
C ARG A 143 7.73 7.19 -2.78
N VAL A 144 7.30 6.97 -1.54
CA VAL A 144 6.03 7.49 -1.05
C VAL A 144 6.24 8.08 0.33
N TRP A 145 5.84 9.33 0.51
CA TRP A 145 5.80 9.99 1.81
C TRP A 145 4.37 10.34 2.16
N ALA A 146 4.05 10.27 3.45
CA ALA A 146 2.76 10.72 3.96
C ALA A 146 2.97 11.71 5.12
N THR A 147 2.15 12.74 5.16
CA THR A 147 2.08 13.62 6.33
C THR A 147 1.04 13.11 7.31
N HIS A 148 1.39 13.07 8.59
CA HIS A 148 0.56 12.64 9.70
C HIS A 148 0.13 13.83 10.53
N ILE A 149 -1.18 13.92 10.77
CA ILE A 149 -1.75 14.91 11.67
C ILE A 149 -1.63 14.35 13.10
N GLN A 150 -0.96 15.11 13.98
CA GLN A 150 -0.78 14.74 15.37
C GLN A 150 -1.93 15.30 16.22
N PRO A 151 -2.20 14.73 17.41
CA PRO A 151 -3.23 15.23 18.31
C PRO A 151 -3.10 16.74 18.56
N GLY A 152 -4.23 17.44 18.44
CA GLY A 152 -4.30 18.88 18.62
C GLY A 152 -3.89 19.29 20.02
N THR A 153 -3.06 20.33 20.12
CA THR A 153 -2.61 20.89 21.39
C THR A 153 -3.13 22.31 21.55
N ALA A 154 -3.50 22.66 22.78
CA ALA A 154 -3.95 24.00 23.10
C ALA A 154 -2.82 24.99 22.85
N PHE A 155 -3.10 26.04 22.09
CA PHE A 155 -2.16 27.09 21.77
C PHE A 155 -2.54 28.40 22.44
N GLY A 156 -1.70 28.81 23.39
CA GLY A 156 -1.86 30.05 24.14
C GLY A 156 -3.08 30.08 25.06
N SER A 157 -3.22 31.18 25.81
CA SER A 157 -4.33 31.38 26.75
C SER A 157 -5.66 31.73 26.08
N PHE A 158 -5.68 31.92 24.74
CA PHE A 158 -6.86 32.35 23.98
C PHE A 158 -7.69 31.18 23.42
N GLY A 159 -7.35 29.92 23.75
CA GLY A 159 -8.19 28.76 23.43
C GLY A 159 -8.13 28.28 21.97
N GLY A 160 -7.04 28.55 21.25
CA GLY A 160 -6.81 27.95 19.92
C GLY A 160 -6.29 26.51 20.03
N ILE A 161 -6.47 25.72 18.97
CA ILE A 161 -5.81 24.41 18.82
C ILE A 161 -4.86 24.47 17.63
N ILE A 162 -3.64 23.97 17.81
CA ILE A 162 -2.70 23.69 16.73
C ILE A 162 -2.57 22.18 16.58
N TRP A 163 -2.60 21.73 15.32
CA TRP A 163 -2.38 20.34 14.93
C TRP A 163 -0.96 20.22 14.36
N PRO A 164 0.00 19.64 15.10
CA PRO A 164 1.32 19.39 14.55
C PRO A 164 1.23 18.44 13.35
N VAL A 165 2.05 18.67 12.33
CA VAL A 165 2.11 17.82 11.14
C VAL A 165 3.53 17.31 11.00
N THR A 166 3.66 15.99 10.89
CA THR A 166 4.95 15.31 10.68
C THR A 166 4.93 14.58 9.34
N GLU A 167 6.06 14.41 8.69
CA GLU A 167 6.15 13.61 7.46
C GLU A 167 7.02 12.38 7.70
N THR A 168 6.59 11.25 7.15
CA THR A 168 7.40 10.02 7.14
C THR A 168 7.39 9.37 5.77
N GLU A 169 8.50 8.71 5.43
CA GLU A 169 8.53 7.79 4.31
C GLU A 169 7.67 6.56 4.63
N SER A 170 6.99 6.05 3.62
CA SER A 170 6.15 4.86 3.73
C SER A 170 7.02 3.64 3.84
N SER A 171 6.66 2.75 4.76
CA SER A 171 7.45 1.55 5.02
C SER A 171 7.30 0.55 3.88
N ASP A 172 8.42 -0.02 3.45
CA ASP A 172 8.41 -1.19 2.58
C ASP A 172 7.89 -2.41 3.33
N SER A 173 7.02 -3.16 2.66
CA SER A 173 6.48 -4.42 3.15
C SER A 173 6.60 -5.52 2.11
N THR A 174 6.52 -6.77 2.54
CA THR A 174 6.54 -7.92 1.64
C THR A 174 5.19 -8.05 0.95
N LEU A 175 5.15 -7.96 -0.38
CA LEU A 175 3.95 -8.19 -1.16
C LEU A 175 3.80 -9.69 -1.47
N GLY A 176 2.89 -10.34 -0.75
CA GLY A 176 2.50 -11.72 -1.05
C GLY A 176 1.52 -11.80 -2.23
N ALA A 177 1.53 -12.92 -2.95
CA ALA A 177 0.59 -13.16 -4.06
C ALA A 177 -0.89 -13.06 -3.60
N THR A 178 -1.19 -13.57 -2.40
CA THR A 178 -2.53 -13.48 -1.81
C THR A 178 -2.95 -12.04 -1.51
N GLU A 179 -2.04 -11.23 -0.98
CA GLU A 179 -2.34 -9.81 -0.70
C GLU A 179 -2.58 -9.04 -2.00
N LEU A 180 -1.74 -9.24 -3.01
CA LEU A 180 -1.93 -8.63 -4.33
C LEU A 180 -3.29 -9.01 -4.93
N ALA A 181 -3.64 -10.30 -4.92
CA ALA A 181 -4.92 -10.78 -5.42
C ALA A 181 -6.11 -10.20 -4.63
N ASN A 182 -6.00 -10.10 -3.30
CA ASN A 182 -7.04 -9.53 -2.44
C ASN A 182 -7.26 -8.04 -2.70
N LEU A 183 -6.19 -7.27 -2.93
CA LEU A 183 -6.26 -5.84 -3.23
C LEU A 183 -6.96 -5.61 -4.57
N GLN A 184 -6.53 -6.33 -5.62
CA GLN A 184 -7.14 -6.25 -6.96
C GLN A 184 -8.61 -6.67 -6.93
N ALA A 185 -8.95 -7.77 -6.23
CA ALA A 185 -10.32 -8.26 -6.14
C ALA A 185 -11.25 -7.28 -5.41
N GLN A 186 -10.84 -6.76 -4.25
CA GLN A 186 -11.63 -5.78 -3.51
C GLN A 186 -11.85 -4.50 -4.32
N CYS A 187 -10.81 -4.01 -4.99
CA CYS A 187 -10.92 -2.84 -5.86
C CYS A 187 -11.88 -3.08 -7.04
N SER A 188 -11.82 -4.26 -7.65
CA SER A 188 -12.74 -4.67 -8.72
C SER A 188 -14.19 -4.71 -8.23
N PHE A 189 -14.46 -5.28 -7.05
CA PHE A 189 -15.81 -5.30 -6.48
C PHE A 189 -16.35 -3.90 -6.21
N ILE A 190 -15.51 -3.00 -5.68
CA ILE A 190 -15.88 -1.60 -5.46
C ILE A 190 -16.24 -0.92 -6.78
N ASN A 191 -15.42 -1.07 -7.82
CA ASN A 191 -15.67 -0.45 -9.12
C ASN A 191 -16.98 -0.94 -9.76
N ILE A 192 -17.34 -2.21 -9.57
CA ILE A 192 -18.56 -2.81 -10.13
C ILE A 192 -19.81 -2.42 -9.31
N LEU A 193 -19.71 -2.47 -7.99
CA LEU A 193 -20.88 -2.34 -7.09
C LEU A 193 -21.09 -0.91 -6.59
N GLY A 194 -20.06 -0.09 -6.58
CA GLY A 194 -20.07 1.25 -6.00
C GLY A 194 -20.82 2.29 -6.83
N SER A 195 -21.25 1.98 -8.06
CA SER A 195 -21.93 2.93 -8.95
C SER A 195 -21.15 4.25 -9.12
N GLY A 196 -19.82 4.17 -9.20
CA GLY A 196 -18.90 5.31 -9.24
C GLY A 196 -18.33 5.72 -7.88
N ALA A 197 -18.84 5.17 -6.77
CA ALA A 197 -18.21 5.27 -5.46
C ALA A 197 -16.99 4.34 -5.33
N GLY A 198 -16.10 4.68 -4.41
CA GLY A 198 -14.90 3.94 -4.06
C GLY A 198 -13.73 4.11 -5.04
N ILE A 199 -13.78 5.12 -5.91
CA ILE A 199 -12.72 5.47 -6.85
C ILE A 199 -12.03 6.75 -6.37
N CYS A 200 -10.74 6.65 -6.02
CA CYS A 200 -9.92 7.80 -5.66
C CYS A 200 -9.40 8.56 -6.90
N THR A 201 -8.89 9.78 -6.70
CA THR A 201 -8.31 10.61 -7.76
C THR A 201 -6.78 10.71 -7.64
N CYS A 202 -6.12 11.06 -8.74
CA CYS A 202 -4.66 11.23 -8.79
C CYS A 202 -4.17 12.62 -8.39
N GLY A 203 -4.99 13.40 -7.67
CA GLY A 203 -4.64 14.72 -7.16
C GLY A 203 -4.01 15.62 -8.22
N THR A 204 -2.84 16.16 -7.91
CA THR A 204 -2.11 17.09 -8.77
C THR A 204 -0.63 16.73 -8.89
N GLY A 205 0.04 17.33 -9.88
CA GLY A 205 1.38 16.91 -10.28
C GLY A 205 1.29 15.76 -11.29
N ASP A 206 2.38 15.60 -12.02
CA ASP A 206 2.56 14.73 -13.20
C ASP A 206 1.67 15.04 -14.40
#